data_AF-A0A1J5ICT3-F1
#
_entry.id   AF-A0A1J5ICT3-F1
#
_cell.length_a   1.000
_cell.length_b   1.000
_cell.length_c   1.000
_cell.angle_alpha   90.00
_cell.angle_beta   90.00
_cell.angle_gamma   90.00
#
_symmetry.space_group_name_H-M   'P 1'
#
loop_
_entity.id
_entity.type
_entity.pdbx_description
1 polymer ?
#
loop_
_entity_poly.entity_id
_entity_poly.type
_entity_poly.pdbx_seq_one_letter_code
_entity_poly.pdbx_strand_id
1 'polypeptide(L)'
;MAKRFLLTNDDGIYARGLLALYQELSRDAECLIVAPEVEQSAVGHAITISRPLMVRKARKNGGFLGYAVLGTPADCVKIGLGELAGKPVDLVVSGINRGANVGINVLYSGTVSAATEAAILGAPSFAISLDTH
;
A
#
# COMPACT_ATOMS: atom_id res chain seq x y z
N MET A 1 21.41 2.04 -10.52
CA MET A 1 20.86 2.56 -9.25
C MET A 1 20.08 1.43 -8.58
N ALA A 2 20.00 1.40 -7.25
CA ALA A 2 19.14 0.44 -6.56
C ALA A 2 17.67 0.74 -6.88
N LYS A 3 16.88 -0.30 -7.16
CA LYS A 3 15.43 -0.16 -7.44
C LYS A 3 14.71 0.35 -6.20
N ARG A 4 13.64 1.13 -6.36
CA ARG A 4 12.81 1.69 -5.28
C ARG A 4 11.36 1.26 -5.42
N PHE A 5 10.83 0.61 -4.40
CA PHE A 5 9.44 0.14 -4.39
C PHE A 5 8.63 0.82 -3.29
N LEU A 6 7.39 1.20 -3.62
CA LEU A 6 6.39 1.64 -2.64
C LEU A 6 5.49 0.45 -2.31
N LEU A 7 5.34 0.12 -1.03
CA LEU A 7 4.51 -0.99 -0.57
C LEU A 7 3.31 -0.47 0.21
N THR A 8 2.14 -1.03 -0.06
CA THR A 8 0.87 -0.67 0.60
C THR A 8 -0.06 -1.87 0.71
N ASN A 9 -1.22 -1.71 1.34
CA ASN A 9 -2.29 -2.70 1.43
C ASN A 9 -3.61 -2.03 1.90
N ASP A 10 -4.66 -2.82 2.08
CA ASP A 10 -5.91 -2.44 2.75
C ASP A 10 -6.08 -3.05 4.16
N ASP A 11 -5.37 -4.12 4.52
CA ASP A 11 -5.37 -4.69 5.88
C ASP A 11 -4.66 -3.81 6.94
N GLY A 12 -4.00 -2.73 6.50
CA GLY A 12 -3.29 -1.77 7.36
C GLY A 12 -1.80 -2.06 7.59
N ILE A 13 -1.08 -1.06 8.11
CA ILE A 13 0.40 -1.03 8.16
C ILE A 13 1.05 -2.13 8.99
N TYR A 14 0.34 -2.68 9.98
CA TYR A 14 0.84 -3.76 10.84
C TYR A 14 0.43 -5.16 10.35
N ALA A 15 -0.22 -5.25 9.19
CA ALA A 15 -0.67 -6.52 8.63
C ALA A 15 0.50 -7.47 8.35
N ARG A 16 0.27 -8.76 8.61
CA ARG A 16 1.29 -9.80 8.39
C ARG A 16 1.66 -9.93 6.91
N GLY A 17 0.69 -9.79 6.01
CA GLY A 17 0.90 -9.87 4.56
C GLY A 17 1.83 -8.77 4.04
N LEU A 18 1.61 -7.52 4.49
CA LEU A 18 2.48 -6.39 4.14
C LEU A 18 3.90 -6.55 4.68
N LEU A 19 4.04 -7.06 5.90
CA LEU A 19 5.34 -7.33 6.49
C LEU A 19 6.10 -8.44 5.75
N ALA A 20 5.41 -9.52 5.35
CA ALA A 20 6.01 -10.59 4.56
C ALA A 20 6.47 -10.06 3.19
N LEU A 21 5.64 -9.25 2.54
CA LEU A 21 5.96 -8.60 1.27
C LEU A 21 7.21 -7.71 1.40
N TYR A 22 7.27 -6.88 2.44
CA TYR A 22 8.42 -6.01 2.73
C TYR A 22 9.70 -6.82 2.96
N GLN A 23 9.63 -7.91 3.72
CA GLN A 23 10.79 -8.76 4.01
C GLN A 23 11.40 -9.41 2.77
N GLU A 24 10.56 -9.81 1.82
CA GLU A 24 11.03 -10.43 0.58
C GLU A 24 11.58 -9.37 -0.39
N LEU A 25 10.81 -8.32 -0.69
CA LEU A 25 11.20 -7.34 -1.70
C LEU A 25 12.38 -6.45 -1.27
N SER A 26 12.59 -6.25 0.04
CA SER A 26 13.73 -5.47 0.54
C SER A 26 15.08 -6.16 0.29
N ARG A 27 15.10 -7.41 -0.17
CA ARG A 27 16.34 -8.10 -0.58
C ARG A 27 16.91 -7.55 -1.89
N ASP A 28 16.05 -7.08 -2.78
CA ASP A 28 16.41 -6.67 -4.15
C ASP A 28 16.19 -5.17 -4.42
N ALA A 29 15.47 -4.46 -3.53
CA ALA A 29 15.09 -3.06 -3.71
C ALA A 29 15.02 -2.30 -2.38
N GLU A 30 15.12 -0.97 -2.46
CA GLU A 30 14.80 -0.08 -1.34
C GLU A 30 13.27 0.05 -1.25
N CYS A 31 12.67 -0.51 -0.20
CA CYS A 31 11.23 -0.50 0.00
C CYS A 31 10.79 0.58 1.00
N LEU A 32 9.79 1.36 0.60
CA LEU A 32 9.07 2.29 1.47
C LEU A 32 7.65 1.80 1.70
N ILE A 33 7.27 1.57 2.97
CA ILE A 33 5.90 1.24 3.34
C ILE A 33 5.10 2.52 3.56
N VAL A 34 3.96 2.65 2.87
CA VAL A 34 2.92 3.66 3.12
C VAL A 34 1.58 2.96 3.07
N ALA A 35 0.91 2.84 4.22
CA ALA A 35 -0.29 2.02 4.34
C ALA A 35 -1.30 2.60 5.33
N PRO A 36 -2.58 2.17 5.28
CA PRO A 36 -3.59 2.63 6.21
C PRO A 36 -3.18 2.36 7.67
N GLU A 37 -3.53 3.28 8.58
CA GLU A 37 -3.28 3.11 10.01
C GLU A 37 -4.12 1.98 10.61
N VAL A 38 -5.34 1.81 10.11
CA VAL A 38 -6.31 0.80 10.51
C VAL A 38 -6.75 -0.02 9.30
N GLU A 39 -7.36 -1.17 9.55
CA GLU A 39 -7.93 -2.01 8.49
C GLU A 39 -9.01 -1.24 7.70
N GLN A 40 -8.94 -1.38 6.38
CA GLN A 40 -9.78 -0.72 5.38
C GLN A 40 -10.31 -1.76 4.38
N SER A 41 -10.54 -3.00 4.82
CA SER A 41 -11.15 -4.02 3.96
C SER A 41 -12.56 -3.55 3.53
N ALA A 42 -12.89 -3.68 2.25
CA ALA A 42 -14.17 -3.32 1.61
C ALA A 42 -14.51 -1.82 1.43
N VAL A 43 -13.57 -0.87 1.56
CA VAL A 43 -13.84 0.54 1.17
C VAL A 43 -13.81 0.81 -0.34
N GLY A 44 -13.32 -0.11 -1.18
CA GLY A 44 -13.15 0.09 -2.62
C GLY A 44 -12.19 1.24 -2.98
N HIS A 45 -12.42 1.89 -4.14
CA HIS A 45 -11.62 3.04 -4.62
C HIS A 45 -12.05 4.35 -3.98
N ALA A 46 -12.23 4.37 -2.67
CA ALA A 46 -12.53 5.60 -1.94
C ALA A 46 -11.29 6.51 -1.89
N ILE A 47 -11.49 7.82 -2.03
CA ILE A 47 -10.47 8.86 -1.86
C ILE A 47 -10.96 9.84 -0.79
N THR A 48 -10.11 10.22 0.15
CA THR A 48 -10.49 11.17 1.20
C THR A 48 -10.39 12.61 0.71
N ILE A 49 -11.53 13.26 0.47
CA ILE A 49 -11.59 14.67 0.02
C ILE A 49 -12.08 15.62 1.15
N SER A 50 -12.91 15.11 2.05
CA SER A 50 -13.65 15.94 3.03
C SER A 50 -12.87 16.30 4.29
N ARG A 51 -11.68 15.71 4.51
CA ARG A 51 -10.83 15.98 5.68
C ARG A 51 -9.34 15.90 5.31
N PRO A 52 -8.45 16.59 6.03
CA PRO A 52 -7.02 16.44 5.85
C PRO A 52 -6.57 15.00 6.10
N LEU A 53 -5.65 14.51 5.28
CA LEU A 53 -4.98 13.23 5.49
C LEU A 53 -3.89 13.40 6.56
N MET A 54 -3.90 12.54 7.58
CA MET A 54 -2.88 12.51 8.61
C MET A 54 -1.87 11.41 8.35
N VAL A 55 -0.59 11.74 8.44
CA VAL A 55 0.52 10.80 8.21
C VAL A 55 1.36 10.70 9.48
N ARG A 56 1.65 9.49 9.93
CA ARG A 56 2.47 9.23 11.12
C ARG A 56 3.57 8.21 10.80
N LYS A 57 4.75 8.39 11.38
CA LYS A 57 5.81 7.37 11.31
C LYS A 57 5.41 6.15 12.15
N ALA A 58 5.20 5.02 11.50
CA ALA A 58 4.96 3.75 12.16
C ALA A 58 6.28 3.10 12.57
N ARG A 59 6.26 2.43 13.73
CA ARG A 59 7.42 1.73 14.28
C ARG A 59 7.06 0.31 14.65
N LYS A 60 8.01 -0.61 14.48
CA LYS A 60 7.91 -1.99 14.95
C LYS A 60 9.21 -2.38 15.61
N ASN A 61 9.12 -2.93 16.82
CA ASN A 61 10.29 -3.30 17.64
C ASN A 61 11.30 -2.15 17.82
N GLY A 62 10.81 -0.91 17.98
CA GLY A 62 11.62 0.30 18.09
C GLY A 62 12.15 0.87 16.76
N GLY A 63 12.22 0.06 15.70
CA GLY A 63 12.67 0.45 14.36
C GLY A 63 11.60 1.18 13.54
N PHE A 64 12.03 1.97 12.56
CA PHE A 64 11.13 2.58 11.57
C PHE A 64 10.57 1.51 10.64
N LEU A 65 9.24 1.44 10.53
CA LEU A 65 8.55 0.51 9.64
C LEU A 65 8.11 1.19 8.34
N GLY A 66 7.57 2.41 8.45
CA GLY A 66 6.99 3.13 7.32
C GLY A 66 6.08 4.26 7.77
N TYR A 67 5.16 4.67 6.92
CA TYR A 67 4.19 5.73 7.18
C TYR A 67 2.78 5.18 7.26
N ALA A 68 2.15 5.33 8.43
CA ALA A 68 0.73 5.06 8.63
C ALA A 68 -0.07 6.29 8.19
N VAL A 69 -1.08 6.07 7.34
CA VAL A 69 -1.95 7.13 6.83
C VAL A 69 -3.36 6.92 7.35
N LEU A 70 -3.97 7.97 7.90
CA LEU A 70 -5.40 7.98 8.23
C LEU A 70 -6.22 8.29 6.96
N GLY A 71 -6.24 7.32 6.05
CA GLY A 71 -6.88 7.42 4.74
C GLY A 71 -7.08 6.04 4.13
N THR A 72 -7.47 6.02 2.85
CA THR A 72 -7.69 4.79 2.09
C THR A 72 -6.39 4.27 1.48
N PRO A 73 -6.37 3.04 0.94
CA PRO A 73 -5.21 2.52 0.21
C PRO A 73 -4.80 3.41 -0.98
N ALA A 74 -5.76 4.01 -1.69
CA ALA A 74 -5.49 4.96 -2.77
C ALA A 74 -4.83 6.25 -2.24
N ASP A 75 -5.31 6.80 -1.11
CA ASP A 75 -4.69 7.95 -0.45
C ASP A 75 -3.22 7.66 -0.06
N CYS A 76 -2.93 6.43 0.40
CA CYS A 76 -1.59 5.99 0.74
C CYS A 76 -0.64 6.01 -0.46
N VAL A 77 -1.11 5.54 -1.62
CA VAL A 77 -0.32 5.58 -2.86
C VAL A 77 -0.08 7.02 -3.30
N LYS A 78 -1.12 7.85 -3.29
CA LYS A 78 -1.04 9.23 -3.74
C LYS A 78 -0.06 10.07 -2.92
N ILE A 79 -0.14 9.99 -1.58
CA ILE A 79 0.82 10.63 -0.68
C ILE A 79 2.20 9.97 -0.78
N GLY A 80 2.24 8.64 -0.91
CA GLY A 80 3.46 7.87 -1.03
C GLY A 80 4.33 8.32 -2.21
N LEU A 81 3.73 8.41 -3.39
CA LEU A 81 4.39 8.83 -4.62
C LEU A 81 4.67 10.34 -4.64
N GLY A 82 3.71 11.17 -4.20
CA GLY A 82 3.81 12.63 -4.30
C GLY A 82 4.73 13.27 -3.26
N GLU A 83 4.69 12.79 -2.02
CA GLU A 83 5.24 13.54 -0.88
C GLU A 83 6.30 12.74 -0.08
N LEU A 84 6.16 11.42 0.02
CA LEU A 84 6.96 10.61 0.96
C LEU A 84 8.15 9.89 0.33
N ALA A 85 8.04 9.47 -0.93
CA ALA A 85 9.11 8.72 -1.60
C ALA A 85 10.39 9.55 -1.78
N GLY A 86 10.25 10.87 -1.98
CA GLY A 86 11.34 11.84 -2.16
C GLY A 86 12.21 11.63 -3.42
N LYS A 87 12.02 10.52 -4.13
CA LYS A 87 12.70 10.08 -5.35
C LYS A 87 11.73 9.25 -6.19
N PRO A 88 12.00 9.06 -7.49
CA PRO A 88 11.20 8.19 -8.34
C PRO A 88 11.04 6.78 -7.76
N VAL A 89 9.81 6.24 -7.88
CA VAL A 89 9.45 4.88 -7.50
C VAL A 89 9.34 4.05 -8.78
N ASP A 90 10.04 2.92 -8.82
CA ASP A 90 10.06 2.03 -9.99
C ASP A 90 8.84 1.09 -10.05
N LEU A 91 8.23 0.81 -8.89
CA LEU A 91 7.12 -0.12 -8.76
C LEU A 91 6.31 0.16 -7.49
N VAL A 92 4.99 0.11 -7.60
CA VAL A 92 4.06 0.09 -6.45
C VAL A 92 3.51 -1.31 -6.28
N VAL A 93 3.58 -1.85 -5.07
CA VAL A 93 3.03 -3.16 -4.74
C VAL A 93 1.98 -3.05 -3.65
N SER A 94 0.79 -3.55 -3.95
CA SER A 94 -0.34 -3.58 -3.01
C SER A 94 -0.60 -5.02 -2.53
N GLY A 95 -0.55 -5.24 -1.22
CA GLY A 95 -0.82 -6.54 -0.58
C GLY A 95 0.17 -6.89 0.53
N ILE A 96 0.31 -8.16 0.90
CA ILE A 96 -0.47 -9.32 0.41
C ILE A 96 -1.82 -9.36 1.14
N ASN A 97 -2.91 -9.22 0.39
CA ASN A 97 -4.26 -9.31 0.95
C ASN A 97 -4.61 -10.74 1.37
N ARG A 98 -5.38 -10.88 2.45
CA ARG A 98 -6.00 -12.16 2.83
C ARG A 98 -7.36 -12.32 2.17
N GLY A 99 -7.49 -13.34 1.34
CA GLY A 99 -8.72 -13.62 0.59
C GLY A 99 -8.61 -13.17 -0.87
N ALA A 100 -9.27 -13.92 -1.75
CA ALA A 100 -9.20 -13.71 -3.19
C ALA A 100 -9.93 -12.44 -3.63
N ASN A 101 -9.23 -11.58 -4.36
CA ASN A 101 -9.81 -10.46 -5.10
C ASN A 101 -9.99 -10.85 -6.57
N VAL A 102 -11.03 -11.64 -6.85
CA VAL A 102 -11.33 -12.18 -8.19
C VAL A 102 -12.73 -11.79 -8.66
N GLY A 103 -12.92 -11.73 -9.98
CA GLY A 103 -14.21 -11.37 -10.57
C GLY A 103 -14.66 -9.97 -10.16
N ILE A 104 -15.93 -9.84 -9.78
CA ILE A 104 -16.53 -8.53 -9.43
C ILE A 104 -15.97 -7.92 -8.14
N ASN A 105 -15.42 -8.74 -7.25
CA ASN A 105 -14.85 -8.29 -5.97
C ASN A 105 -13.66 -7.34 -6.17
N VAL A 106 -13.00 -7.42 -7.33
CA VAL A 106 -11.92 -6.50 -7.74
C VAL A 106 -12.36 -5.03 -7.68
N LEU A 107 -13.62 -4.72 -8.00
CA LEU A 107 -14.14 -3.34 -8.01
C LEU A 107 -14.22 -2.70 -6.62
N TYR A 108 -14.31 -3.51 -5.57
CA TYR A 108 -14.45 -3.07 -4.18
C TYR A 108 -13.21 -3.38 -3.33
N SER A 109 -12.15 -3.90 -3.97
CA SER A 109 -10.91 -4.29 -3.31
C SER A 109 -10.03 -3.07 -3.08
N GLY A 110 -9.75 -2.74 -1.82
CA GLY A 110 -8.80 -1.68 -1.47
C GLY A 110 -7.39 -2.02 -1.97
N THR A 111 -7.00 -3.31 -1.91
CA THR A 111 -5.75 -3.80 -2.48
C THR A 111 -5.65 -3.48 -3.98
N VAL A 112 -6.69 -3.78 -4.78
CA VAL A 112 -6.64 -3.50 -6.23
C VAL A 112 -6.77 -2.01 -6.52
N SER A 113 -7.59 -1.28 -5.76
CA SER A 113 -7.71 0.18 -5.88
C SER A 113 -6.39 0.91 -5.68
N ALA A 114 -5.56 0.50 -4.71
CA ALA A 114 -4.23 1.07 -4.54
C ALA A 114 -3.33 0.85 -5.76
N ALA A 115 -3.26 -0.37 -6.30
CA ALA A 115 -2.49 -0.63 -7.52
C ALA A 115 -3.03 0.16 -8.72
N THR A 116 -4.35 0.29 -8.81
CA THR A 116 -5.02 1.07 -9.86
C THR A 116 -4.68 2.56 -9.76
N GLU A 117 -4.68 3.12 -8.54
CA GLU A 117 -4.28 4.51 -8.30
C GLU A 117 -2.83 4.75 -8.73
N ALA A 118 -1.92 3.82 -8.43
CA ALA A 118 -0.53 3.92 -8.89
C ALA A 118 -0.43 3.95 -10.43
N ALA A 119 -1.21 3.10 -11.10
CA ALA A 119 -1.26 3.05 -12.57
C ALA A 119 -1.82 4.37 -13.15
N ILE A 120 -2.85 4.94 -12.54
CA ILE A 120 -3.41 6.27 -12.91
C ILE A 120 -2.33 7.36 -12.79
N LEU A 121 -1.49 7.28 -11.76
CA LEU A 121 -0.38 8.21 -11.53
C LEU A 121 0.87 7.91 -12.38
N GLY A 122 0.81 6.92 -13.29
CA GLY A 122 1.88 6.57 -14.22
C GLY A 122 2.98 5.69 -13.63
N ALA A 123 2.80 5.15 -12.42
CA ALA A 123 3.74 4.21 -11.81
C ALA A 123 3.37 2.77 -12.16
N PRO A 124 4.33 1.92 -12.59
CA PRO A 124 4.10 0.48 -12.71
C PRO A 124 3.60 -0.11 -11.39
N SER A 125 2.60 -0.99 -11.44
CA SER A 125 1.99 -1.51 -10.23
C SER A 125 1.40 -2.92 -10.39
N PHE A 126 1.25 -3.62 -9.27
CA PHE A 126 0.42 -4.81 -9.18
C PHE A 126 -0.17 -4.99 -7.78
N ALA A 127 -1.25 -5.79 -7.73
CA ALA A 127 -1.93 -6.21 -6.52
C ALA A 127 -1.70 -7.71 -6.29
N ILE A 128 -1.40 -8.12 -5.06
CA ILE A 128 -1.25 -9.54 -4.67
C ILE A 128 -2.29 -9.88 -3.59
N SER A 129 -2.97 -11.00 -3.79
CA SER A 129 -3.89 -11.57 -2.82
C SER A 129 -3.65 -13.07 -2.68
N LEU A 130 -3.78 -13.60 -1.46
CA LEU A 130 -3.72 -15.03 -1.19
C LEU A 130 -5.13 -15.62 -1.17
N ASP A 131 -5.37 -16.57 -2.07
CA ASP A 131 -6.60 -17.36 -2.09
C ASP A 131 -6.48 -18.53 -1.10
N THR A 132 -6.78 -18.23 0.17
CA THR A 132 -6.73 -19.22 1.25
C THR A 132 -8.02 -19.14 2.06
N HIS A 133 -8.72 -20.27 2.17
CA HIS A 133 -9.89 -20.46 3.03
C HIS A 133 -9.48 -20.86 4.46
#